data_AF-A0AA44MUP2-F1
#
_entry.id   AF-A0AA44MUP2-F1
#
_cell.length_a   1.000
_cell.length_b   1.000
_cell.length_c   1.000
_cell.angle_alpha   90.00
_cell.angle_beta   90.00
_cell.angle_gamma   90.00
#
_symmetry.space_group_name_H-M   'P 1'
#
loop_
_entity.id
_entity.type
_entity.pdbx_description
1 polymer ?
#
loop_
_entity_poly.entity_id
_entity_poly.type
_entity_poly.pdbx_seq_one_letter_code
_entity_poly.pdbx_strand_id
1 'polypeptide(L)'
;NIKGPKGDKGADGAKGEKGDQGERGLTGAQGAKGADGAVGRDGRDGKDVLNGKANPEAHQGKDGDKYVNTETGDVFVKNNGNWDKEGNIKGP
;
A
#
# COMPACT_ATOMS: atom_id res chain seq x y z
N ASN A 1 65.71 -10.19 -83.88
CA ASN A 1 64.67 -10.00 -82.85
C ASN A 1 65.36 -10.11 -81.49
N ILE A 2 65.68 -9.01 -80.80
CA ILE A 2 66.26 -9.06 -79.44
C ILE A 2 65.52 -8.04 -78.57
N LYS A 3 64.81 -8.54 -77.55
CA LYS A 3 63.86 -7.81 -76.71
C LYS A 3 64.60 -7.11 -75.57
N GLY A 4 64.30 -5.84 -75.33
CA GLY A 4 64.93 -5.01 -74.30
C GLY A 4 64.67 -5.50 -72.87
N PRO A 5 65.46 -5.02 -71.88
CA PRO A 5 65.36 -5.46 -70.50
C PRO A 5 63.96 -5.21 -69.95
N LYS A 6 63.48 -6.15 -69.13
CA LYS A 6 62.18 -6.03 -68.47
C LYS A 6 62.26 -4.87 -67.47
N GLY A 7 61.32 -3.94 -67.58
CA GLY A 7 61.24 -2.80 -66.67
C GLY A 7 61.02 -3.20 -65.21
N ASP A 8 61.48 -2.36 -64.31
CA ASP A 8 61.39 -2.56 -62.87
C ASP A 8 59.93 -2.69 -62.40
N LYS A 9 59.74 -3.44 -61.32
CA LYS A 9 58.42 -3.63 -60.71
C LYS A 9 57.95 -2.29 -60.14
N GLY A 10 56.69 -1.94 -60.43
CA GLY A 10 56.07 -0.74 -59.87
C GLY A 10 56.04 -0.77 -58.33
N ALA A 11 56.10 0.41 -57.72
CA ALA A 11 56.05 0.57 -56.27
C ALA A 11 54.72 0.03 -55.71
N ASP A 12 54.79 -0.49 -54.48
CA ASP A 12 53.60 -0.99 -53.79
C ASP A 12 52.64 0.17 -53.48
N GLY A 13 51.34 -0.10 -53.58
CA GLY A 13 50.30 0.89 -53.34
C GLY A 13 50.29 1.40 -51.89
N ALA A 14 49.88 2.65 -51.71
CA ALA A 14 49.72 3.24 -50.38
C ALA A 14 48.71 2.47 -49.53
N LYS A 15 49.00 2.33 -48.23
CA LYS A 15 48.08 1.73 -47.27
C LYS A 15 46.83 2.59 -47.15
N GLY A 16 45.66 1.95 -47.14
CA GLY A 16 44.37 2.63 -46.99
C GLY A 16 44.24 3.36 -45.65
N GLU A 17 43.38 4.38 -45.64
CA GLU A 17 43.09 5.18 -44.44
C GLU A 17 42.39 4.36 -43.35
N LYS A 18 42.56 4.80 -42.10
CA LYS A 18 41.89 4.18 -40.95
C LYS A 18 40.40 4.53 -40.98
N GLY A 19 39.54 3.55 -40.75
CA GLY A 19 38.09 3.78 -40.67
C GLY A 19 37.68 4.67 -39.50
N ASP A 20 36.50 5.28 -39.63
CA ASP A 20 35.92 6.21 -38.66
C ASP A 20 35.56 5.55 -37.33
N GLN A 21 35.50 6.36 -36.27
CA GLN A 21 35.06 5.92 -34.95
C GLN A 21 33.54 5.68 -34.94
N GLY A 22 33.11 4.58 -34.30
CA GLY A 22 31.69 4.26 -34.16
C GLY A 22 30.88 5.27 -33.34
N GLU A 23 29.57 5.31 -33.59
CA GLU A 23 28.64 6.22 -32.91
C GLU A 23 28.45 5.87 -31.42
N ARG A 24 28.04 6.89 -30.63
CA ARG A 24 27.72 6.72 -29.20
C ARG A 24 26.42 5.93 -29.04
N GLY A 25 26.40 5.01 -28.07
CA GLY A 25 25.19 4.26 -27.71
C GLY A 25 24.05 5.14 -27.20
N LEU A 26 22.81 4.66 -27.35
CA LEU A 26 21.59 5.35 -26.95
C LEU A 26 21.45 5.42 -25.42
N THR A 27 20.76 6.46 -24.93
CA THR A 27 20.38 6.60 -23.51
C THR A 27 19.41 5.49 -23.10
N GLY A 28 19.58 4.96 -21.89
CA GLY A 28 18.69 3.94 -21.32
C GLY A 28 17.25 4.42 -21.12
N ALA A 29 16.32 3.47 -21.07
CA ALA A 29 14.90 3.75 -20.87
C ALA A 29 14.60 4.29 -19.46
N GLN A 30 13.52 5.08 -19.34
CA GLN A 30 13.01 5.55 -18.06
C GLN A 30 12.52 4.38 -17.19
N GLY A 31 12.77 4.47 -15.88
CA GLY A 31 12.30 3.47 -14.91
C GLY A 31 10.77 3.38 -14.83
N ALA A 32 10.27 2.22 -14.40
CA ALA A 32 8.84 1.99 -14.21
C ALA A 32 8.24 2.88 -13.11
N LYS A 33 6.94 3.17 -13.21
CA LYS A 33 6.17 3.83 -12.16
C LYS A 33 6.17 2.97 -10.88
N GLY A 34 6.24 3.61 -9.71
CA GLY A 34 6.10 2.93 -8.42
C GLY A 34 4.73 2.26 -8.24
N ALA A 35 4.67 1.28 -7.34
CA ALA A 35 3.43 0.61 -6.97
C ALA A 35 2.46 1.55 -6.22
N ASP A 36 1.17 1.25 -6.30
CA ASP A 36 0.15 1.95 -5.53
C ASP A 36 0.31 1.67 -4.03
N GLY A 37 -0.19 2.60 -3.20
CA GLY A 37 -0.18 2.46 -1.75
C GLY A 37 -1.14 1.36 -1.25
N ALA A 38 -0.90 0.88 -0.04
CA ALA A 38 -1.80 -0.09 0.61
C ALA A 38 -3.16 0.53 0.94
N VAL A 39 -4.21 -0.31 0.95
CA VAL A 39 -5.56 0.07 1.40
C VAL A 39 -5.53 0.43 2.90
N GLY A 40 -6.35 1.41 3.30
CA GLY A 40 -6.53 1.78 4.70
C GLY A 40 -7.14 0.66 5.56
N ARG A 41 -7.04 0.79 6.89
CA ARG A 41 -7.68 -0.15 7.83
C ARG A 41 -9.18 0.15 7.97
N ASP A 42 -9.95 -0.88 8.32
CA ASP A 42 -11.37 -0.74 8.65
C ASP A 42 -11.60 0.15 9.88
N GLY A 43 -12.79 0.75 9.95
CA GLY A 43 -13.24 1.53 11.11
C GLY A 43 -13.50 0.65 12.34
N ARG A 44 -13.55 1.25 13.53
CA ARG A 44 -13.98 0.56 14.76
C ARG A 44 -15.51 0.40 14.77
N ASP A 45 -15.99 -0.71 15.33
CA ASP A 45 -17.41 -0.92 15.58
C ASP A 45 -18.02 0.20 16.45
N GLY A 46 -19.29 0.55 16.15
CA GLY A 46 -20.07 1.52 16.92
C GLY A 46 -20.50 0.98 18.29
N LYS A 47 -20.95 1.88 19.17
CA LYS A 47 -21.54 1.56 20.47
C LYS A 47 -23.04 1.32 20.31
N ASP A 48 -23.55 0.25 20.91
CA ASP A 48 -24.97 -0.09 20.85
C ASP A 48 -25.73 0.36 22.11
N VAL A 49 -27.05 0.48 22.00
CA VAL A 49 -27.96 0.66 23.14
C VAL A 49 -28.87 -0.56 23.22
N LEU A 50 -28.65 -1.38 24.25
CA LEU A 50 -29.41 -2.59 24.56
C LEU A 50 -30.55 -2.27 25.53
N ASN A 51 -31.50 -3.20 25.66
CA ASN A 51 -32.57 -3.09 26.64
C ASN A 51 -33.11 -4.46 27.07
N GLY A 52 -33.83 -4.48 28.18
CA GLY A 52 -34.59 -5.64 28.64
C GLY A 52 -35.35 -5.32 29.93
N LYS A 53 -35.98 -6.35 30.53
CA LYS A 53 -36.78 -6.19 31.75
C LYS A 53 -35.97 -6.39 33.04
N ALA A 54 -34.82 -7.06 32.95
CA ALA A 54 -33.90 -7.26 34.06
C ALA A 54 -32.63 -6.41 33.90
N ASN A 55 -31.82 -6.32 34.96
CA ASN A 55 -30.48 -5.74 34.87
C ASN A 55 -29.60 -6.57 33.92
N PRO A 56 -28.66 -5.94 33.21
CA PRO A 56 -27.83 -6.64 32.24
C PRO A 56 -26.88 -7.63 32.91
N GLU A 57 -26.62 -8.73 32.22
CA GLU A 57 -25.63 -9.73 32.60
C GLU A 57 -24.26 -9.41 31.98
N ALA A 58 -23.17 -9.78 32.65
CA ALA A 58 -21.80 -9.46 32.20
C ALA A 58 -21.47 -9.97 30.78
N HIS A 59 -22.11 -11.07 30.35
CA HIS A 59 -21.90 -11.66 29.03
C HIS A 59 -22.60 -10.88 27.90
N GLN A 60 -23.48 -9.93 28.22
CA GLN A 60 -24.23 -9.13 27.24
C GLN A 60 -23.45 -7.89 26.81
N GLY A 61 -23.46 -7.56 25.52
CA GLY A 61 -22.85 -6.35 24.94
C GLY A 61 -21.31 -6.36 24.93
N LYS A 62 -20.74 -5.28 24.40
CA LYS A 62 -19.31 -4.95 24.37
C LYS A 62 -19.03 -3.66 25.13
N ASP A 63 -17.77 -3.44 25.49
CA ASP A 63 -17.38 -2.27 26.27
C ASP A 63 -17.76 -0.95 25.56
N GLY A 64 -18.42 -0.08 26.31
CA GLY A 64 -19.00 1.17 25.86
C GLY A 64 -20.46 1.09 25.43
N ASP A 65 -21.05 -0.09 25.34
CA ASP A 65 -22.49 -0.20 25.11
C ASP A 65 -23.26 0.37 26.30
N LYS A 66 -24.47 0.88 26.03
CA LYS A 66 -25.44 1.25 27.05
C LYS A 66 -26.54 0.20 27.14
N TYR A 67 -27.14 0.04 28.31
CA TYR A 67 -28.28 -0.84 28.52
C TYR A 67 -29.36 -0.13 29.32
N VAL A 68 -30.62 -0.25 28.92
CA VAL A 68 -31.77 0.26 29.67
C VAL A 68 -32.59 -0.90 30.24
N ASN A 69 -32.68 -0.98 31.56
CA ASN A 69 -33.69 -1.78 32.21
C ASN A 69 -35.03 -1.04 32.09
N THR A 70 -35.93 -1.57 31.25
CA THR A 70 -37.24 -0.96 30.96
C THR A 70 -38.23 -1.06 32.12
N GLU A 71 -38.02 -1.99 33.04
CA GLU A 71 -38.87 -2.21 34.20
C GLU A 71 -38.54 -1.21 35.32
N THR A 72 -37.25 -1.00 35.62
CA THR A 72 -36.83 -0.03 36.64
C THR A 72 -36.57 1.37 36.09
N GLY A 73 -36.27 1.49 34.79
CA GLY A 73 -35.74 2.73 34.20
C GLY A 73 -34.24 2.91 34.37
N ASP A 74 -33.52 1.94 34.94
CA ASP A 74 -32.09 2.08 35.17
C ASP A 74 -31.30 2.02 33.86
N VAL A 75 -30.30 2.89 33.75
CA VAL A 75 -29.35 2.93 32.63
C VAL A 75 -28.00 2.42 33.11
N PHE A 76 -27.39 1.53 32.35
CA PHE A 76 -26.07 0.98 32.60
C PHE A 76 -25.14 1.28 31.42
N VAL A 77 -23.85 1.34 31.70
CA VAL A 77 -22.77 1.39 30.69
C VAL A 77 -21.82 0.22 30.92
N LYS A 78 -21.37 -0.44 29.85
CA LYS A 78 -20.42 -1.54 29.96
C LYS A 78 -18.99 -1.01 29.99
N ASN A 79 -18.25 -1.25 31.06
CA ASN A 79 -16.84 -0.89 31.20
C ASN A 79 -16.04 -2.12 31.66
N ASN A 80 -14.97 -2.43 30.93
CA ASN A 80 -14.03 -3.50 31.27
C ASN A 80 -14.74 -4.84 31.56
N GLY A 81 -15.74 -5.19 30.76
CA GLY A 81 -16.55 -6.41 30.93
C GLY A 81 -17.68 -6.33 31.96
N ASN A 82 -17.79 -5.26 32.73
CA ASN A 82 -18.80 -5.08 33.78
C ASN A 82 -19.84 -4.03 33.39
N TRP A 83 -21.07 -4.19 33.88
CA TRP A 83 -22.12 -3.19 33.71
C TRP A 83 -22.21 -2.28 34.94
N ASP A 84 -21.83 -1.02 34.77
CA ASP A 84 -21.94 0.01 35.80
C ASP A 84 -23.25 0.78 35.63
N LYS A 85 -24.01 0.97 36.71
CA LYS A 85 -25.23 1.79 36.69
C LYS A 85 -24.87 3.26 36.55
N GLU A 86 -25.31 3.88 35.47
CA GLU A 86 -25.06 5.29 35.14
C GLU A 86 -26.18 6.20 35.64
N GLY A 87 -27.43 5.73 35.71
CA GLY A 87 -28.56 6.54 36.17
C GLY A 87 -29.91 5.85 36.07
N ASN A 88 -30.98 6.65 36.09
CA ASN A 88 -32.36 6.20 35.89
C ASN A 88 -33.14 7.24 35.06
N ILE A 89 -33.89 6.78 34.05
CA ILE A 89 -34.63 7.65 33.11
C ILE A 89 -36.09 7.91 33.52
N LYS A 90 -36.61 7.21 34.53
CA LYS A 90 -37.99 7.43 35.04
C LYS A 90 -38.06 8.58 36.04
N GLY A 91 -36.91 9.02 36.57
CA GLY A 91 -36.85 10.03 37.63
C GLY A 91 -37.18 9.43 39.02
N PRO A 92 -37.03 10.22 40.09
CA PRO A 92 -37.39 9.82 41.45
C PRO A 92 -38.91 9.64 41.64
#